data_AF-A0A0N8JV93-F1
#
_entry.id   AF-A0A0N8JV93-F1
#
_cell.length_a   1.000
_cell.length_b   1.000
_cell.length_c   1.000
_cell.angle_alpha   90.00
_cell.angle_beta   90.00
_cell.angle_gamma   90.00
#
_symmetry.space_group_name_H-M   'P 1'
#
loop_
_entity.id
_entity.type
_entity.pdbx_description
1 polymer ?
#
loop_
_entity_poly.entity_id
_entity_poly.type
_entity_poly.pdbx_seq_one_letter_code
_entity_poly.pdbx_strand_id
1 'polypeptide(L)'
;ESQEFVEKYEGALGKGKGRKLYAYKVMMMKKWMKFQRDFENFRTACIPWEMKIKEIESHFGSSVASYFIFLRWMYGMNMILFGLTFGLVMVPEALMGRPYGSMPRKTVPRSEQAGAMDFAVLWDFGGYAQYSVLFYGYYNNQRAIGWLKFRMPLSYFLVGVGTVAYSYMVVIRTMARNANRDGGGDDTSFNFSWKMFTSWDYLIGNPETADNKFASITTSFKESIVEEQESHKDENIHLTRFLRVLANFLVLCCLAGSGYLIYFVVRRSQKFALEGLENYGWWERNEVNMVMSLLGMFCPMLFDVISSLENYHPRIALQWQLGRIFALFLGNLYTFIIALMDEINLKRREEEVVKYNMTVWQASLYNGTVDDNSTTSTIPVDPADVPRGPCWETMVGQEFVRLIVSDTMTTYITLLIGDFLRAVFVRFFNYCWCWDLEYGF
;
A
#
# COMPACT_ATOMS: atom_id res chain seq x y z
N GLU A 1 -20.18 -64.57 -3.71
CA GLU A 1 -20.31 -63.51 -4.73
C GLU A 1 -19.32 -62.36 -4.60
N SER A 2 -19.33 -61.52 -3.55
CA SER A 2 -18.37 -60.38 -3.47
C SER A 2 -16.91 -60.81 -3.28
N GLN A 3 -16.64 -61.86 -2.47
CA GLN A 3 -15.29 -62.43 -2.32
C GLN A 3 -14.80 -63.14 -3.59
N GLU A 4 -15.67 -63.90 -4.27
CA GLU A 4 -15.36 -64.50 -5.57
C GLU A 4 -15.14 -63.47 -6.67
N PHE A 5 -15.90 -62.36 -6.67
CA PHE A 5 -15.68 -61.25 -7.59
C PHE A 5 -14.31 -60.62 -7.35
N VAL A 6 -13.95 -60.36 -6.08
CA VAL A 6 -12.62 -59.83 -5.73
C VAL A 6 -11.50 -60.80 -6.11
N GLU A 7 -11.61 -62.11 -5.84
CA GLU A 7 -10.59 -63.10 -6.26
C GLU A 7 -10.48 -63.24 -7.79
N LYS A 8 -11.61 -63.21 -8.50
CA LYS A 8 -11.67 -63.33 -9.97
C LYS A 8 -11.03 -62.11 -10.67
N TYR A 9 -11.15 -60.92 -10.09
CA TYR A 9 -10.54 -59.70 -10.62
C TYR A 9 -9.16 -59.37 -10.01
N GLU A 10 -8.82 -59.88 -8.83
CA GLU A 10 -7.43 -59.86 -8.31
C GLU A 10 -6.51 -60.75 -9.15
N GLY A 11 -7.02 -61.87 -9.68
CA GLY A 11 -6.30 -62.74 -10.62
C GLY A 11 -5.92 -62.06 -11.94
N ALA A 12 -6.63 -61.01 -12.35
CA ALA A 12 -6.37 -60.24 -13.57
C ALA A 12 -5.22 -59.22 -13.44
N LEU A 13 -4.68 -59.02 -12.22
CA LEU A 13 -3.50 -58.18 -11.94
C LEU A 13 -2.15 -58.93 -12.01
N GLY A 14 -2.12 -60.08 -12.70
CA GLY A 14 -0.94 -60.57 -13.41
C GLY A 14 0.15 -61.24 -12.57
N LYS A 15 0.23 -62.57 -12.66
CA LYS A 15 1.41 -63.38 -12.30
C LYS A 15 2.54 -63.12 -13.31
N GLY A 16 3.45 -62.18 -13.02
CA GLY A 16 4.65 -61.95 -13.84
C GLY A 16 5.64 -60.90 -13.29
N LYS A 17 6.88 -60.89 -13.80
CA LYS A 17 8.02 -60.00 -13.40
C LYS A 17 7.68 -58.49 -13.35
N GLY A 18 6.58 -58.06 -13.94
CA GLY A 18 6.05 -56.68 -13.86
C GLY A 18 5.45 -56.28 -12.51
N ARG A 19 5.16 -57.21 -11.58
CA ARG A 19 4.59 -56.89 -10.25
C ARG A 19 5.48 -55.96 -9.43
N LYS A 20 6.80 -56.13 -9.46
CA LYS A 20 7.72 -55.23 -8.72
C LYS A 20 7.68 -53.82 -9.28
N LEU A 21 7.66 -53.68 -10.61
CA LEU A 21 7.56 -52.37 -11.28
C LEU A 21 6.19 -51.71 -11.08
N TYR A 22 5.11 -52.48 -11.18
CA TYR A 22 3.76 -51.97 -10.98
C TYR A 22 3.50 -51.62 -9.50
N ALA A 23 3.90 -52.47 -8.55
CA ALA A 23 3.82 -52.18 -7.12
C ALA A 23 4.70 -50.99 -6.73
N TYR A 24 5.91 -50.87 -7.31
CA TYR A 24 6.76 -49.69 -7.12
C TYR A 24 6.11 -48.43 -7.70
N LYS A 25 5.51 -48.50 -8.90
CA LYS A 25 4.76 -47.39 -9.50
C LYS A 25 3.57 -46.96 -8.66
N VAL A 26 2.79 -47.91 -8.13
CA VAL A 26 1.64 -47.64 -7.23
C VAL A 26 2.12 -47.08 -5.88
N MET A 27 3.22 -47.60 -5.31
CA MET A 27 3.80 -47.04 -4.09
C MET A 27 4.34 -45.62 -4.29
N MET A 28 5.01 -45.34 -5.42
CA MET A 28 5.46 -43.99 -5.77
C MET A 28 4.27 -43.05 -5.99
N MET A 29 3.21 -43.52 -6.64
CA MET A 29 1.98 -42.73 -6.83
C MET A 29 1.29 -42.44 -5.48
N LYS A 30 1.22 -43.41 -4.57
CA LYS A 30 0.70 -43.19 -3.20
C LYS A 30 1.57 -42.20 -2.41
N LYS A 31 2.90 -42.31 -2.49
CA LYS A 31 3.82 -41.34 -1.86
C LYS A 31 3.68 -39.95 -2.48
N TRP A 32 3.49 -39.86 -3.79
CA TRP A 32 3.26 -38.60 -4.49
C TRP A 32 1.94 -37.95 -4.08
N MET A 33 0.85 -38.72 -4.01
CA MET A 33 -0.44 -38.23 -3.53
C MET A 33 -0.37 -37.80 -2.05
N LYS A 34 0.35 -38.54 -1.21
CA LYS A 34 0.58 -38.16 0.18
C LYS A 34 1.40 -36.86 0.28
N PHE A 35 2.48 -36.76 -0.49
CA PHE A 35 3.28 -35.54 -0.56
C PHE A 35 2.48 -34.35 -1.07
N GLN A 36 1.61 -34.54 -2.07
CA GLN A 36 0.70 -33.48 -2.53
C GLN A 36 -0.27 -33.04 -1.43
N ARG A 37 -0.86 -33.98 -0.66
CA ARG A 37 -1.71 -33.63 0.49
C ARG A 37 -0.95 -32.93 1.60
N ASP A 38 0.26 -33.40 1.92
CA ASP A 38 1.10 -32.79 2.95
C ASP A 38 1.56 -31.39 2.51
N PHE A 39 1.85 -31.20 1.22
CA PHE A 39 2.15 -29.90 0.63
C PHE A 39 0.93 -28.96 0.61
N GLU A 40 -0.27 -29.46 0.34
CA GLU A 40 -1.51 -28.69 0.46
C GLU A 40 -1.78 -28.27 1.91
N ASN A 41 -1.61 -29.18 2.86
CA ASN A 41 -1.74 -28.87 4.28
C ASN A 41 -0.71 -27.83 4.74
N PHE A 42 0.55 -27.96 4.30
CA PHE A 42 1.59 -26.98 4.57
C PHE A 42 1.28 -25.63 3.93
N ARG A 43 0.82 -25.63 2.67
CA ARG A 43 0.40 -24.41 1.97
C ARG A 43 -0.71 -23.70 2.73
N THR A 44 -1.72 -24.42 3.21
CA THR A 44 -2.81 -23.84 4.01
C THR A 44 -2.30 -23.30 5.35
N ALA A 45 -1.38 -23.99 6.02
CA ALA A 45 -0.76 -23.48 7.25
C ALA A 45 0.11 -22.22 7.02
N CYS A 46 0.73 -22.09 5.84
CA CYS A 46 1.50 -20.91 5.45
C CYS A 46 0.64 -19.72 5.01
N ILE A 47 -0.68 -19.86 4.92
CA ILE A 47 -1.54 -18.71 4.62
C ILE A 47 -1.64 -17.84 5.89
N PRO A 48 -1.13 -16.60 5.85
CA PRO A 48 -1.13 -15.75 7.04
C PRO A 48 -2.56 -15.49 7.50
N TRP A 49 -2.76 -15.65 8.81
CA TRP A 49 -3.98 -15.28 9.54
C TRP A 49 -5.27 -15.99 9.09
N GLU A 50 -5.21 -17.09 8.34
CA GLU A 50 -6.43 -17.76 7.85
C GLU A 50 -7.37 -18.23 8.97
N MET A 51 -6.83 -18.86 10.02
CA MET A 51 -7.63 -19.30 11.15
C MET A 51 -8.26 -18.12 11.90
N LYS A 52 -7.51 -17.03 12.07
CA LYS A 52 -7.99 -15.82 12.74
C LYS A 52 -9.09 -15.12 11.94
N ILE A 53 -8.97 -15.09 10.61
CA ILE A 53 -10.03 -14.56 9.74
C ILE A 53 -11.29 -15.42 9.84
N LYS A 54 -11.18 -16.75 9.88
CA LYS A 54 -12.35 -17.65 10.04
C LYS A 54 -13.04 -17.49 11.38
N GLU A 55 -12.28 -17.25 12.44
CA GLU A 55 -12.81 -16.93 13.78
C GLU A 55 -13.58 -15.60 13.76
N ILE A 56 -13.03 -14.57 13.12
CA ILE A 56 -13.71 -13.28 12.92
C ILE A 56 -14.98 -13.44 12.06
N GLU A 57 -14.92 -14.23 10.99
CA GLU A 57 -16.07 -14.53 10.12
C GLU A 57 -17.22 -15.18 10.88
N SER A 58 -16.88 -16.06 11.83
CA SER A 58 -17.87 -16.70 12.67
C SER A 58 -18.56 -15.70 13.62
N HIS A 59 -17.78 -14.88 14.32
CA HIS A 59 -18.33 -13.97 15.35
C HIS A 59 -19.00 -12.72 14.75
N PHE A 60 -18.41 -12.13 13.72
CA PHE A 60 -18.82 -10.84 13.17
C PHE A 60 -19.52 -10.94 11.81
N GLY A 61 -19.59 -12.14 11.23
CA GLY A 61 -20.24 -12.39 9.96
C GLY A 61 -19.31 -12.24 8.74
N SER A 62 -19.85 -12.61 7.58
CA SER A 62 -19.12 -12.65 6.31
C SER A 62 -18.74 -11.27 5.77
N SER A 63 -19.49 -10.22 6.11
CA SER A 63 -19.23 -8.84 5.68
C SER A 63 -17.92 -8.31 6.28
N VAL A 64 -17.71 -8.48 7.58
CA VAL A 64 -16.47 -8.07 8.27
C VAL A 64 -15.29 -8.95 7.85
N ALA A 65 -15.49 -10.26 7.69
CA ALA A 65 -14.44 -11.16 7.21
C ALA A 65 -13.95 -10.81 5.79
N SER A 66 -14.86 -10.38 4.91
CA SER A 66 -14.52 -9.97 3.55
C SER A 66 -13.49 -8.83 3.50
N TYR A 67 -13.55 -7.89 4.45
CA TYR A 67 -12.55 -6.84 4.60
C TYR A 67 -11.15 -7.41 4.89
N PHE A 68 -11.02 -8.30 5.87
CA PHE A 68 -9.71 -8.90 6.21
C PHE A 68 -9.17 -9.82 5.12
N ILE A 69 -10.07 -10.54 4.42
CA ILE A 69 -9.70 -11.34 3.25
C ILE A 69 -9.13 -10.44 2.14
N PHE A 70 -9.78 -9.29 1.89
CA PHE A 70 -9.33 -8.28 0.93
C PHE A 70 -7.98 -7.68 1.34
N LEU A 71 -7.82 -7.29 2.61
CA LEU A 71 -6.58 -6.70 3.13
C LEU A 71 -5.41 -7.69 3.03
N ARG A 72 -5.61 -8.96 3.38
CA ARG A 72 -4.61 -10.02 3.20
C ARG A 72 -4.23 -10.18 1.74
N TRP A 73 -5.20 -10.15 0.83
CA TRP A 73 -4.94 -10.27 -0.61
C TRP A 73 -4.12 -9.07 -1.13
N MET A 74 -4.49 -7.86 -0.74
CA MET A 74 -3.76 -6.62 -1.11
C MET A 74 -2.33 -6.64 -0.57
N TYR A 75 -2.14 -7.04 0.69
CA TYR A 75 -0.80 -7.22 1.28
C TYR A 75 0.02 -8.25 0.51
N GLY A 76 -0.57 -9.40 0.17
CA GLY A 76 0.08 -10.45 -0.60
C GLY A 76 0.54 -9.96 -1.99
N MET A 77 -0.29 -9.16 -2.68
CA MET A 77 0.12 -8.54 -3.94
C MET A 77 1.30 -7.57 -3.74
N ASN A 78 1.24 -6.69 -2.75
CA ASN A 78 2.30 -5.72 -2.47
C ASN A 78 3.63 -6.40 -2.11
N MET A 79 3.60 -7.54 -1.39
CA MET A 79 4.79 -8.34 -1.10
C MET A 79 5.45 -8.91 -2.37
N ILE A 80 4.67 -9.33 -3.36
CA ILE A 80 5.20 -9.79 -4.66
C ILE A 80 5.82 -8.62 -5.42
N LEU A 81 5.15 -7.47 -5.45
CA LEU A 81 5.67 -6.27 -6.10
C LEU A 81 6.98 -5.80 -5.46
N PHE A 82 7.06 -5.81 -4.13
CA PHE A 82 8.29 -5.55 -3.38
C PHE A 82 9.38 -6.57 -3.72
N GLY A 83 9.05 -7.86 -3.77
CA GLY A 83 10.01 -8.90 -4.15
C GLY A 83 10.60 -8.70 -5.55
N LEU A 84 9.80 -8.26 -6.52
CA LEU A 84 10.27 -7.96 -7.88
C LEU A 84 11.20 -6.74 -7.92
N THR A 85 10.84 -5.63 -7.27
CA THR A 85 11.67 -4.41 -7.24
C THR A 85 12.93 -4.59 -6.41
N PHE A 86 12.81 -5.14 -5.20
CA PHE A 86 13.94 -5.43 -4.32
C PHE A 86 14.89 -6.44 -4.95
N GLY A 87 14.37 -7.56 -5.47
CA GLY A 87 15.18 -8.67 -5.99
C GLY A 87 15.86 -8.39 -7.33
N LEU A 88 15.21 -7.65 -8.25
CA LEU A 88 15.73 -7.45 -9.62
C LEU A 88 16.34 -6.06 -9.85
N VAL A 89 16.09 -5.09 -8.97
CA VAL A 89 16.64 -3.73 -9.09
C VAL A 89 17.62 -3.45 -7.94
N MET A 90 17.19 -3.60 -6.68
CA MET A 90 18.03 -3.19 -5.55
C MET A 90 19.18 -4.18 -5.27
N VAL A 91 18.89 -5.48 -5.21
CA VAL A 91 19.91 -6.51 -4.88
C VAL A 91 21.06 -6.57 -5.90
N PRO A 92 20.82 -6.58 -7.23
CA PRO A 92 21.90 -6.59 -8.20
C PRO A 92 22.80 -5.36 -8.10
N GLU A 93 22.23 -4.18 -7.85
CA GLU A 93 23.00 -2.95 -7.68
C GLU A 93 23.81 -2.95 -6.38
N ALA A 94 23.22 -3.45 -5.28
CA ALA A 94 23.89 -3.52 -3.98
C ALA A 94 25.06 -4.52 -3.97
N LEU A 95 24.92 -5.68 -4.62
CA LEU A 95 25.93 -6.74 -4.62
C LEU A 95 26.96 -6.62 -5.75
N MET A 96 26.53 -6.19 -6.94
CA MET A 96 27.37 -6.18 -8.14
C MET A 96 27.78 -4.78 -8.60
N GLY A 97 27.14 -3.74 -8.05
CA GLY A 97 27.48 -2.35 -8.32
C GLY A 97 28.85 -1.96 -7.80
N ARG A 98 29.39 -0.86 -8.33
CA ARG A 98 30.63 -0.30 -7.78
C ARG A 98 30.42 0.11 -6.31
N PRO A 99 31.43 -0.07 -5.44
CA PRO A 99 31.32 0.25 -4.03
C PRO A 99 31.03 1.75 -3.82
N TYR A 100 30.44 2.05 -2.67
CA TYR A 100 30.33 3.42 -2.16
C TYR A 100 31.71 4.09 -2.17
N GLY A 101 31.80 5.38 -2.50
CA GLY A 101 33.11 6.05 -2.64
C GLY A 101 33.63 6.12 -4.07
N SER A 102 33.20 5.23 -4.96
CA SER A 102 33.84 5.08 -6.29
C SER A 102 33.36 6.06 -7.37
N MET A 103 32.18 6.64 -7.19
CA MET A 103 31.57 7.55 -8.16
C MET A 103 30.94 8.73 -7.44
N PRO A 104 30.94 9.93 -8.06
CA PRO A 104 30.39 11.10 -7.42
C PRO A 104 28.94 10.87 -6.95
N ARG A 105 28.09 10.27 -7.80
CA ARG A 105 26.68 9.95 -7.48
C ARG A 105 26.46 8.93 -6.35
N LYS A 106 27.50 8.26 -5.86
CA LYS A 106 27.46 7.26 -4.77
C LYS A 106 28.18 7.75 -3.51
N THR A 107 28.37 9.06 -3.35
CA THR A 107 29.12 9.65 -2.22
C THR A 107 28.48 10.95 -1.77
N VAL A 108 28.42 11.15 -0.44
CA VAL A 108 28.05 12.45 0.13
C VAL A 108 29.20 13.44 -0.13
N PRO A 109 28.90 14.67 -0.60
CA PRO A 109 29.89 15.74 -0.77
C PRO A 109 30.62 16.05 0.53
N ARG A 110 31.91 16.43 0.47
CA ARG A 110 32.71 16.68 1.69
C ARG A 110 32.13 17.75 2.63
N SER A 111 31.46 18.77 2.08
CA SER A 111 30.80 19.82 2.86
C SER A 111 29.65 19.31 3.72
N GLU A 112 28.96 18.27 3.29
CA GLU A 112 27.74 17.74 3.93
C GLU A 112 28.02 16.52 4.82
N GLN A 113 29.21 15.92 4.74
CA GLN A 113 29.58 14.71 5.49
C GLN A 113 29.48 14.88 7.00
N ALA A 114 29.80 16.06 7.55
CA ALA A 114 29.79 16.30 8.98
C ALA A 114 28.37 16.26 9.59
N GLY A 115 27.36 16.73 8.85
CA GLY A 115 25.96 16.76 9.28
C GLY A 115 25.10 15.63 8.68
N ALA A 116 25.69 14.73 7.89
CA ALA A 116 24.96 13.71 7.14
C ALA A 116 24.24 12.66 8.01
N MET A 117 24.58 12.58 9.30
CA MET A 117 23.96 11.71 10.31
C MET A 117 23.03 12.45 11.27
N ASP A 118 22.86 13.76 11.12
CA ASP A 118 21.95 14.53 11.97
C ASP A 118 20.50 14.07 11.76
N PHE A 119 19.75 13.95 12.85
CA PHE A 119 18.38 13.44 12.83
C PHE A 119 17.47 14.25 11.87
N ALA A 120 17.63 15.57 11.83
CA ALA A 120 16.85 16.43 10.94
C ALA A 120 17.12 16.12 9.45
N VAL A 121 18.38 15.87 9.08
CA VAL A 121 18.78 15.53 7.71
C VAL A 121 18.29 14.13 7.35
N LEU A 122 18.38 13.17 8.28
CA LEU A 122 17.94 11.80 8.05
C LEU A 122 16.41 11.69 7.95
N TRP A 123 15.68 12.49 8.73
CA TRP A 123 14.21 12.59 8.65
C TRP A 123 13.74 13.06 7.27
N ASP A 124 14.49 13.98 6.66
CA ASP A 124 14.22 14.46 5.31
C ASP A 124 14.69 13.49 4.21
N PHE A 125 15.20 12.30 4.60
CA PHE A 125 15.86 11.32 3.73
C PHE A 125 17.09 11.87 2.99
N GLY A 126 17.74 12.88 3.56
CA GLY A 126 18.97 13.51 3.07
C GLY A 126 20.25 12.78 3.51
N GLY A 127 21.40 13.39 3.21
CA GLY A 127 22.71 12.87 3.62
C GLY A 127 22.98 11.47 3.08
N TYR A 128 23.33 10.51 3.94
CA TYR A 128 23.61 9.14 3.52
C TYR A 128 22.39 8.41 2.92
N ALA A 129 21.17 8.76 3.35
CA ALA A 129 19.96 8.13 2.83
C ALA A 129 19.73 8.49 1.36
N GLN A 130 20.02 9.73 0.96
CA GLN A 130 19.91 10.21 -0.42
C GLN A 130 20.83 9.43 -1.39
N TYR A 131 22.02 9.05 -0.93
CA TYR A 131 23.00 8.29 -1.70
C TYR A 131 22.91 6.78 -1.45
N SER A 132 21.69 6.27 -1.24
CA SER A 132 21.40 4.85 -1.07
C SER A 132 20.73 4.24 -2.31
N VAL A 133 20.72 2.91 -2.39
CA VAL A 133 20.10 2.13 -3.49
C VAL A 133 18.59 2.37 -3.61
N LEU A 134 17.95 2.97 -2.59
CA LEU A 134 16.53 3.27 -2.59
C LEU A 134 16.15 4.37 -3.59
N PHE A 135 17.05 5.34 -3.81
CA PHE A 135 16.78 6.50 -4.66
C PHE A 135 17.42 6.38 -6.04
N TYR A 136 16.74 6.98 -7.02
CA TYR A 136 17.16 6.93 -8.43
C TYR A 136 18.54 7.54 -8.66
N GLY A 137 18.91 8.58 -7.91
CA GLY A 137 20.19 9.28 -8.03
C GLY A 137 21.43 8.39 -7.86
N TYR A 138 21.28 7.25 -7.18
CA TYR A 138 22.34 6.28 -6.96
C TYR A 138 22.70 5.44 -8.20
N TYR A 139 21.74 5.22 -9.10
CA TYR A 139 21.89 4.32 -10.24
C TYR A 139 22.71 4.95 -11.36
N ASN A 140 23.66 4.19 -11.92
CA ASN A 140 24.55 4.66 -12.97
C ASN A 140 24.01 4.38 -14.39
N ASN A 141 24.46 5.16 -15.38
CA ASN A 141 24.10 4.99 -16.80
C ASN A 141 24.97 3.94 -17.53
N GLN A 142 25.56 2.98 -16.79
CA GLN A 142 26.36 1.92 -17.41
C GLN A 142 25.46 0.82 -17.96
N ARG A 143 25.78 0.35 -19.17
CA ARG A 143 24.97 -0.64 -19.90
C ARG A 143 24.91 -2.00 -19.22
N ALA A 144 25.97 -2.38 -18.49
CA ALA A 144 26.03 -3.65 -17.76
C ALA A 144 26.90 -3.50 -16.49
N ILE A 145 26.50 -4.18 -15.42
CA ILE A 145 27.16 -4.15 -14.12
C ILE A 145 27.55 -5.56 -13.68
N GLY A 146 28.70 -5.66 -13.00
CA GLY A 146 29.18 -6.89 -12.36
C GLY A 146 29.76 -7.95 -13.30
N TRP A 147 30.14 -9.07 -12.69
CA TRP A 147 30.67 -10.25 -13.39
C TRP A 147 29.62 -10.92 -14.29
N LEU A 148 28.34 -10.83 -13.93
CA LEU A 148 27.20 -11.39 -14.69
C LEU A 148 26.74 -10.52 -15.87
N LYS A 149 27.37 -9.38 -16.13
CA LYS A 149 26.96 -8.41 -17.18
C LYS A 149 25.46 -8.08 -17.11
N PHE A 150 24.96 -7.84 -15.90
CA PHE A 150 23.54 -7.56 -15.68
C PHE A 150 23.17 -6.18 -16.23
N ARG A 151 22.13 -6.11 -17.07
CA ARG A 151 21.71 -4.86 -17.73
C ARG A 151 20.75 -4.07 -16.84
N MET A 152 21.29 -3.19 -16.00
CA MET A 152 20.49 -2.38 -15.08
C MET A 152 19.40 -1.53 -15.74
N PRO A 153 19.66 -0.76 -16.83
CA PRO A 153 18.62 0.08 -17.43
C PRO A 153 17.45 -0.73 -17.99
N LEU A 154 17.75 -1.92 -18.53
CA LEU A 154 16.72 -2.84 -19.02
C LEU A 154 15.93 -3.46 -17.87
N SER A 155 16.61 -3.88 -16.79
CA SER A 155 15.94 -4.42 -15.60
C SER A 155 14.99 -3.40 -14.99
N TYR A 156 15.46 -2.17 -14.79
CA TYR A 156 14.65 -1.09 -14.23
C TYR A 156 13.38 -0.86 -15.07
N PHE A 157 13.52 -0.78 -16.39
CA PHE A 157 12.38 -0.61 -17.30
C PHE A 157 11.42 -1.80 -17.29
N LEU A 158 11.93 -3.03 -17.43
CA LEU A 158 11.11 -4.24 -17.46
C LEU A 158 10.42 -4.52 -16.13
N VAL A 159 11.08 -4.26 -15.01
CA VAL A 159 10.49 -4.40 -13.68
C VAL A 159 9.40 -3.35 -13.48
N GLY A 160 9.62 -2.09 -13.89
CA GLY A 160 8.60 -1.04 -13.81
C GLY A 160 7.35 -1.33 -14.64
N VAL A 161 7.51 -1.71 -15.91
CA VAL A 161 6.38 -2.10 -16.76
C VAL A 161 5.75 -3.41 -16.26
N GLY A 162 6.57 -4.36 -15.83
CA GLY A 162 6.15 -5.67 -15.35
C GLY A 162 5.33 -5.60 -14.06
N THR A 163 5.69 -4.75 -13.11
CA THR A 163 4.94 -4.57 -11.85
C THR A 163 3.56 -3.96 -12.11
N VAL A 164 3.46 -2.95 -12.99
CA VAL A 164 2.19 -2.35 -13.39
C VAL A 164 1.31 -3.32 -14.17
N ALA A 165 1.88 -4.04 -15.14
CA ALA A 165 1.13 -5.03 -15.92
C ALA A 165 0.65 -6.19 -15.04
N TYR A 166 1.49 -6.66 -14.12
CA TYR A 166 1.15 -7.72 -13.18
C TYR A 166 0.01 -7.30 -12.23
N SER A 167 0.12 -6.12 -11.60
CA SER A 167 -0.91 -5.63 -10.68
C SER A 167 -2.25 -5.48 -11.40
N TYR A 168 -2.27 -4.85 -12.57
CA TYR A 168 -3.48 -4.66 -13.37
C TYR A 168 -4.12 -6.00 -13.78
N MET A 169 -3.31 -6.94 -14.27
CA MET A 169 -3.79 -8.26 -14.67
C MET A 169 -4.38 -9.04 -13.49
N VAL A 170 -3.72 -9.04 -12.33
CA VAL A 170 -4.21 -9.76 -11.14
C VAL A 170 -5.49 -9.12 -10.61
N VAL A 171 -5.58 -7.79 -10.57
CA VAL A 171 -6.79 -7.06 -10.16
C VAL A 171 -7.96 -7.41 -11.09
N ILE A 172 -7.79 -7.27 -12.41
CA ILE A 172 -8.86 -7.58 -13.38
C ILE A 172 -9.28 -9.03 -13.30
N ARG A 173 -8.33 -9.97 -13.24
CA ARG A 173 -8.65 -11.40 -13.16
C ARG A 173 -9.43 -11.72 -11.89
N THR A 174 -9.09 -11.06 -10.78
CA THR A 174 -9.79 -11.24 -9.50
C THR A 174 -11.19 -10.61 -9.54
N MET A 175 -11.31 -9.40 -10.07
CA MET A 175 -12.61 -8.72 -10.27
C MET A 175 -13.53 -9.51 -11.19
N ALA A 176 -13.03 -9.99 -12.33
CA ALA A 176 -13.79 -10.81 -13.27
C ALA A 176 -14.26 -12.13 -12.63
N ARG A 177 -13.41 -12.77 -11.81
CA ARG A 177 -13.78 -14.00 -11.11
C ARG A 177 -14.86 -13.77 -10.04
N ASN A 178 -14.82 -12.62 -9.37
CA ASN A 178 -15.84 -12.26 -8.38
C ASN A 178 -17.17 -11.86 -9.06
N ALA A 179 -17.12 -11.08 -10.14
CA ALA A 179 -18.32 -10.73 -10.91
C ALA A 179 -19.02 -11.97 -11.51
N ASN A 180 -18.26 -12.98 -11.92
CA ASN A 180 -18.84 -14.25 -12.39
C ASN A 180 -19.42 -15.12 -11.26
N ARG A 181 -19.08 -14.86 -10.00
CA ARG A 181 -19.66 -15.56 -8.83
C ARG A 181 -20.97 -14.93 -8.38
N ASP A 182 -21.17 -13.65 -8.64
CA ASP A 182 -22.47 -12.96 -8.52
C ASP A 182 -23.43 -13.33 -9.69
N GLY A 183 -23.07 -14.34 -10.49
CA GLY A 183 -23.84 -14.81 -11.63
C GLY A 183 -25.10 -15.58 -11.24
N GLY A 184 -26.23 -14.89 -11.27
CA GLY A 184 -27.49 -15.40 -11.82
C GLY A 184 -28.46 -16.02 -10.83
N GLY A 185 -29.32 -15.18 -10.24
CA GLY A 185 -30.55 -15.62 -9.58
C GLY A 185 -31.41 -14.41 -9.22
N ASP A 186 -32.70 -14.49 -9.55
CA ASP A 186 -33.75 -13.56 -9.10
C ASP A 186 -34.06 -13.78 -7.59
N ASP A 187 -33.00 -13.84 -6.78
CA ASP A 187 -32.97 -14.34 -5.39
C ASP A 187 -33.51 -13.31 -4.38
N THR A 188 -33.93 -12.14 -4.83
CA THR A 188 -34.47 -11.08 -3.98
C THR A 188 -35.86 -11.42 -3.43
N SER A 189 -36.59 -12.35 -4.04
CA SER A 189 -37.97 -12.66 -3.64
C SER A 189 -38.10 -13.56 -2.39
N PHE A 190 -37.09 -14.39 -2.06
CA PHE A 190 -37.15 -15.32 -0.91
C PHE A 190 -35.81 -15.55 -0.18
N ASN A 191 -34.92 -14.56 -0.17
CA ASN A 191 -33.59 -14.68 0.46
C ASN A 191 -33.67 -15.15 1.94
N PHE A 192 -34.62 -14.61 2.71
CA PHE A 192 -34.83 -15.00 4.10
C PHE A 192 -35.21 -16.48 4.25
N SER A 193 -36.14 -16.97 3.43
CA SER A 193 -36.58 -18.37 3.44
C SER A 193 -35.45 -19.32 3.05
N TRP A 194 -34.68 -18.99 2.01
CA TRP A 194 -33.52 -19.78 1.62
C TRP A 194 -32.48 -19.84 2.75
N LYS A 195 -32.13 -18.70 3.34
CA LYS A 195 -31.25 -18.67 4.52
C LYS A 195 -31.80 -19.51 5.67
N MET A 196 -33.12 -19.51 5.92
CA MET A 196 -33.73 -20.31 6.99
C MET A 196 -33.59 -21.81 6.77
N PHE A 197 -33.87 -22.29 5.55
CA PHE A 197 -33.95 -23.72 5.30
C PHE A 197 -32.61 -24.36 4.89
N THR A 198 -31.65 -23.60 4.34
CA THR A 198 -30.42 -24.16 3.76
C THR A 198 -29.12 -23.74 4.45
N SER A 199 -29.19 -22.91 5.50
CA SER A 199 -27.98 -22.38 6.13
C SER A 199 -27.22 -23.38 6.99
N TRP A 200 -27.89 -24.39 7.57
CA TRP A 200 -27.28 -25.38 8.44
C TRP A 200 -26.66 -26.56 7.68
N ASP A 201 -25.44 -26.95 8.07
CA ASP A 201 -24.75 -28.12 7.53
C ASP A 201 -24.72 -29.24 8.57
N TYR A 202 -25.40 -30.35 8.27
CA TYR A 202 -25.52 -31.50 9.16
C TYR A 202 -24.29 -32.43 9.14
N LEU A 203 -23.30 -32.18 8.27
CA LEU A 203 -22.07 -32.98 8.18
C LEU A 203 -20.98 -32.50 9.15
N ILE A 204 -21.24 -31.46 9.93
CA ILE A 204 -20.29 -30.90 10.90
C ILE A 204 -20.18 -31.82 12.12
N GLY A 205 -19.05 -32.52 12.25
CA GLY A 205 -18.75 -33.38 13.40
C GLY A 205 -17.90 -32.72 14.51
N ASN A 206 -17.35 -31.52 14.26
CA ASN A 206 -16.52 -30.81 15.24
C ASN A 206 -17.36 -29.76 16.00
N PRO A 207 -17.45 -29.82 17.35
CA PRO A 207 -18.24 -28.87 18.13
C PRO A 207 -17.80 -27.41 17.92
N GLU A 208 -16.50 -27.12 17.85
CA GLU A 208 -16.01 -25.75 17.63
C GLU A 208 -16.46 -25.19 16.27
N THR A 209 -16.57 -26.07 15.27
CA THR A 209 -17.04 -25.67 13.93
C THR A 209 -18.55 -25.47 13.89
N ALA A 210 -19.29 -26.22 14.71
CA ALA A 210 -20.73 -26.09 14.85
C ALA A 210 -21.11 -24.77 15.53
N ASP A 211 -20.44 -24.42 16.63
CA ASP A 211 -20.61 -23.13 17.30
C ASP A 211 -20.28 -21.98 16.36
N ASN A 212 -19.18 -22.14 15.60
CA ASN A 212 -18.78 -21.12 14.65
C ASN A 212 -19.82 -20.91 13.53
N LYS A 213 -20.39 -22.01 13.04
CA LYS A 213 -21.44 -21.99 12.01
C LYS A 213 -22.74 -21.40 12.55
N PHE A 214 -23.11 -21.74 13.79
CA PHE A 214 -24.28 -21.16 14.46
C PHE A 214 -24.18 -19.64 14.57
N ALA A 215 -23.05 -19.12 15.08
CA ALA A 215 -22.82 -17.68 15.18
C ALA A 215 -22.87 -16.97 13.81
N SER A 216 -22.28 -17.57 12.78
CA SER A 216 -22.32 -17.05 11.40
C SER A 216 -23.76 -16.94 10.87
N ILE A 217 -24.60 -17.95 11.12
CA ILE A 217 -26.00 -17.97 10.71
C ILE A 217 -26.80 -16.89 11.45
N THR A 218 -26.64 -16.78 12.77
CA THR A 218 -27.30 -15.74 13.58
C THR A 218 -26.97 -14.34 13.08
N THR A 219 -25.71 -14.07 12.77
CA THR A 219 -25.27 -12.76 12.26
C THR A 219 -25.84 -12.48 10.86
N SER A 220 -25.89 -13.48 9.97
CA SER A 220 -26.51 -13.34 8.65
C SER A 220 -28.01 -13.00 8.72
N PHE A 221 -28.73 -13.57 9.69
CA PHE A 221 -30.13 -13.19 9.94
C PHE A 221 -30.26 -11.79 10.52
N LYS A 222 -29.42 -11.43 11.48
CA LYS A 222 -29.40 -10.09 12.06
C LYS A 222 -29.19 -9.03 10.98
N GLU A 223 -28.26 -9.25 10.06
CA GLU A 223 -28.00 -8.35 8.93
C GLU A 223 -29.22 -8.20 8.02
N SER A 224 -29.86 -9.31 7.61
CA SER A 224 -31.05 -9.26 6.75
C SER A 224 -32.27 -8.63 7.42
N ILE A 225 -32.45 -8.79 8.74
CA ILE A 225 -33.55 -8.16 9.48
C ILE A 225 -33.32 -6.64 9.59
N VAL A 226 -32.09 -6.22 9.87
CA VAL A 226 -31.75 -4.79 9.94
C VAL A 226 -31.95 -4.12 8.59
N GLU A 227 -31.55 -4.79 7.50
CA GLU A 227 -31.74 -4.28 6.13
C GLU A 227 -33.22 -4.03 5.79
N GLU A 228 -34.13 -4.95 6.17
CA GLU A 228 -35.56 -4.74 5.98
C GLU A 228 -36.16 -3.69 6.92
N GLN A 229 -35.71 -3.63 8.17
CA GLN A 229 -36.18 -2.61 9.10
C GLN A 229 -35.84 -1.18 8.61
N GLU A 230 -34.70 -1.03 7.95
CA GLU A 230 -34.26 0.24 7.38
C GLU A 230 -34.95 0.58 6.06
N SER A 231 -35.36 -0.43 5.28
CA SER A 231 -36.16 -0.27 4.05
C SER A 231 -37.55 0.34 4.33
N HIS A 232 -38.16 -0.04 5.47
CA HIS A 232 -39.52 0.32 5.85
C HIS A 232 -39.67 1.65 6.60
N LYS A 233 -38.59 2.43 6.76
CA LYS A 233 -38.63 3.69 7.52
C LYS A 233 -39.20 4.83 6.68
N ASP A 234 -40.44 5.22 6.96
CA ASP A 234 -41.10 6.36 6.30
C ASP A 234 -40.45 7.70 6.72
N GLU A 235 -39.77 8.35 5.78
CA GLU A 235 -39.14 9.66 6.01
C GLU A 235 -39.96 10.82 5.42
N ASN A 236 -39.94 11.95 6.12
CA ASN A 236 -40.49 13.21 5.63
C ASN A 236 -39.71 13.71 4.39
N ILE A 237 -40.26 13.47 3.21
CA ILE A 237 -39.64 13.71 1.90
C ILE A 237 -39.01 15.11 1.77
N HIS A 238 -39.68 16.15 2.29
CA HIS A 238 -39.20 17.53 2.18
C HIS A 238 -38.00 17.84 3.08
N LEU A 239 -38.00 17.35 4.32
CA LEU A 239 -36.92 17.55 5.27
C LEU A 239 -35.67 16.79 4.83
N THR A 240 -35.81 15.53 4.44
CA THR A 240 -34.72 14.69 3.94
C THR A 240 -34.08 15.30 2.69
N ARG A 241 -34.89 15.84 1.75
CA ARG A 241 -34.34 16.51 0.56
C ARG A 241 -33.54 17.77 0.91
N PHE A 242 -34.01 18.58 1.86
CA PHE A 242 -33.28 19.76 2.32
C PHE A 242 -31.96 19.38 3.01
N LEU A 243 -31.97 18.40 3.92
CA LEU A 243 -30.75 17.91 4.59
C LEU A 243 -29.72 17.37 3.58
N ARG A 244 -30.16 16.64 2.55
CA ARG A 244 -29.27 16.13 1.49
C ARG A 244 -28.63 17.25 0.67
N VAL A 245 -29.36 18.30 0.33
CA VAL A 245 -28.80 19.46 -0.39
C VAL A 245 -27.79 20.19 0.49
N LEU A 246 -28.14 20.42 1.76
CA LEU A 246 -27.26 21.05 2.74
C LEU A 246 -25.97 20.25 2.95
N ALA A 247 -26.07 18.94 3.11
CA ALA A 247 -24.94 18.05 3.30
C ALA A 247 -23.99 18.04 2.10
N ASN A 248 -24.52 17.90 0.87
CA ASN A 248 -23.69 17.97 -0.34
C ASN A 248 -23.04 19.34 -0.54
N PHE A 249 -23.73 20.43 -0.15
CA PHE A 249 -23.13 21.76 -0.12
C PHE A 249 -21.96 21.85 0.87
N LEU A 250 -22.12 21.34 2.09
CA LEU A 250 -21.05 21.29 3.10
C LEU A 250 -19.86 20.45 2.63
N VAL A 251 -20.10 19.30 1.98
CA VAL A 251 -19.04 18.48 1.38
C VAL A 251 -18.28 19.26 0.31
N LEU A 252 -18.98 19.97 -0.58
CA LEU A 252 -18.34 20.77 -1.61
C LEU A 252 -17.50 21.91 -1.02
N CYS A 253 -18.00 22.58 0.03
CA CYS A 253 -17.22 23.59 0.76
C CYS A 253 -15.97 22.99 1.42
N CYS A 254 -16.06 21.80 2.02
CA CYS A 254 -14.91 21.11 2.59
C CYS A 254 -13.88 20.74 1.52
N LEU A 255 -14.32 20.19 0.38
CA LEU A 255 -13.43 19.86 -0.74
C LEU A 255 -12.74 21.11 -1.30
N ALA A 256 -13.49 22.18 -1.56
CA ALA A 256 -12.93 23.44 -2.05
C ALA A 256 -11.97 24.08 -1.04
N GLY A 257 -12.32 24.06 0.25
CA GLY A 257 -11.49 24.57 1.35
C GLY A 257 -10.18 23.78 1.50
N SER A 258 -10.25 22.45 1.44
CA SER A 258 -9.06 21.58 1.47
C SER A 258 -8.14 21.86 0.27
N GLY A 259 -8.67 21.93 -0.95
CA GLY A 259 -7.88 22.25 -2.14
C GLY A 259 -7.23 23.63 -2.10
N TYR A 260 -7.94 24.65 -1.59
CA TYR A 260 -7.38 26.00 -1.42
C TYR A 260 -6.26 26.03 -0.37
N LEU A 261 -6.44 25.34 0.78
CA LEU A 261 -5.43 25.27 1.84
C LEU A 261 -4.14 24.63 1.32
N ILE A 262 -4.25 23.54 0.55
CA ILE A 262 -3.10 22.84 -0.04
C ILE A 262 -2.38 23.76 -1.03
N TYR A 263 -3.12 24.40 -1.94
CA TYR A 263 -2.54 25.35 -2.88
C TYR A 263 -1.77 26.48 -2.16
N PHE A 264 -2.35 27.01 -1.08
CA PHE A 264 -1.71 28.06 -0.27
C PHE A 264 -0.41 27.58 0.38
N VAL A 265 -0.43 26.41 1.02
CA VAL A 265 0.73 25.84 1.73
C VAL A 265 1.83 25.46 0.76
N VAL A 266 1.49 24.89 -0.40
CA VAL A 266 2.43 24.61 -1.49
C VAL A 266 3.10 25.90 -2.00
N ARG A 267 2.30 26.94 -2.27
CA ARG A 267 2.86 28.20 -2.78
C ARG A 267 3.79 28.84 -1.76
N ARG A 268 3.52 28.62 -0.48
CA ARG A 268 4.36 29.07 0.62
C ARG A 268 5.65 28.25 0.74
N SER A 269 5.58 26.92 0.64
CA SER A 269 6.77 26.06 0.68
C SER A 269 7.72 26.36 -0.47
N GLN A 270 7.20 26.65 -1.67
CA GLN A 270 8.00 27.06 -2.83
C GLN A 270 8.79 28.36 -2.58
N LYS A 271 8.25 29.32 -1.83
CA LYS A 271 8.98 30.53 -1.47
C LYS A 271 10.14 30.23 -0.54
N PHE A 272 9.93 29.35 0.44
CA PHE A 272 11.00 28.91 1.34
C PHE A 272 12.10 28.12 0.62
N ALA A 273 11.74 27.32 -0.38
CA ALA A 273 12.72 26.63 -1.24
C ALA A 273 13.59 27.62 -2.04
N LEU A 274 13.02 28.78 -2.42
CA LEU A 274 13.72 29.85 -3.16
C LEU A 274 14.61 30.72 -2.26
N GLU A 275 14.22 30.95 -1.01
CA GLU A 275 14.93 31.81 -0.05
C GLU A 275 16.06 31.07 0.71
N GLY A 276 16.10 29.73 0.63
CA GLY A 276 17.14 28.88 1.20
C GLY A 276 16.74 28.25 2.54
N LEU A 277 16.79 26.92 2.62
CA LEU A 277 16.29 26.11 3.74
C LEU A 277 17.06 26.29 5.06
N GLU A 278 18.23 26.93 5.08
CA GLU A 278 19.13 26.94 6.24
C GLU A 278 18.63 27.78 7.42
N ASN A 279 17.69 28.72 7.21
CA ASN A 279 17.19 29.62 8.25
C ASN A 279 15.84 29.21 8.85
N TYR A 280 15.19 28.16 8.33
CA TYR A 280 13.82 27.78 8.70
C TYR A 280 13.77 26.47 9.48
N GLY A 281 12.86 26.41 10.46
CA GLY A 281 12.70 25.29 11.38
C GLY A 281 12.14 24.02 10.72
N TRP A 282 12.07 22.95 11.52
CA TRP A 282 11.56 21.64 11.07
C TRP A 282 10.10 21.70 10.62
N TRP A 283 9.28 22.54 11.26
CA TRP A 283 7.86 22.69 10.95
C TRP A 283 7.63 23.30 9.57
N GLU A 284 8.40 24.33 9.22
CA GLU A 284 8.28 25.04 7.94
C GLU A 284 8.67 24.15 6.76
N ARG A 285 9.64 23.25 6.94
CA ARG A 285 10.05 22.27 5.92
C ARG A 285 9.01 21.17 5.70
N ASN A 286 8.32 20.76 6.76
CA ASN A 286 7.33 19.70 6.72
C ASN A 286 5.87 20.18 6.67
N GLU A 287 5.66 21.50 6.47
CA GLU A 287 4.33 22.14 6.48
C GLU A 287 3.38 21.48 5.48
N VAL A 288 3.83 21.24 4.24
CA VAL A 288 3.02 20.61 3.19
C VAL A 288 2.60 19.20 3.61
N ASN A 289 3.55 18.35 3.98
CA ASN A 289 3.27 16.96 4.32
C ASN A 289 2.36 16.85 5.56
N MET A 290 2.60 17.68 6.58
CA MET A 290 1.74 17.74 7.77
C MET A 290 0.33 18.21 7.45
N VAL A 291 0.16 19.28 6.67
CA VAL A 291 -1.17 19.77 6.30
C VAL A 291 -1.93 18.74 5.46
N MET A 292 -1.25 18.05 4.55
CA MET A 292 -1.83 16.97 3.75
C MET A 292 -2.30 15.81 4.62
N SER A 293 -1.47 15.34 5.55
CA SER A 293 -1.83 14.27 6.48
C SER A 293 -2.99 14.69 7.40
N LEU A 294 -2.98 15.93 7.91
CA LEU A 294 -4.06 16.45 8.78
C LEU A 294 -5.38 16.60 8.02
N LEU A 295 -5.37 17.08 6.77
CA LEU A 295 -6.57 17.12 5.93
C LEU A 295 -7.09 15.71 5.67
N GLY A 296 -6.20 14.76 5.38
CA GLY A 296 -6.54 13.34 5.23
C GLY A 296 -7.14 12.72 6.49
N MET A 297 -6.86 13.26 7.68
CA MET A 297 -7.45 12.84 8.94
C MET A 297 -8.79 13.53 9.22
N PHE A 298 -8.84 14.85 9.19
CA PHE A 298 -10.01 15.62 9.64
C PHE A 298 -11.16 15.59 8.63
N CYS A 299 -10.88 15.61 7.32
CA CYS A 299 -11.93 15.64 6.32
C CYS A 299 -12.80 14.38 6.32
N PRO A 300 -12.27 13.14 6.43
CA PRO A 300 -13.10 11.95 6.59
C PRO A 300 -13.98 12.00 7.85
N MET A 301 -13.46 12.46 9.00
CA MET A 301 -14.28 12.62 10.21
C MET A 301 -15.44 13.60 9.99
N LEU A 302 -15.20 14.70 9.28
CA LEU A 302 -16.25 15.64 8.90
C LEU A 302 -17.26 15.00 7.95
N PHE A 303 -16.81 14.20 6.97
CA PHE A 303 -17.70 13.50 6.05
C PHE A 303 -18.58 12.46 6.74
N ASP A 304 -18.10 11.80 7.79
CA ASP A 304 -18.90 10.89 8.61
C ASP A 304 -20.01 11.63 9.37
N VAL A 305 -19.68 12.76 10.00
CA VAL A 305 -20.69 13.62 10.65
C VAL A 305 -21.71 14.11 9.63
N ILE A 306 -21.27 14.54 8.44
CA ILE A 306 -22.17 14.97 7.37
C ILE A 306 -23.00 13.79 6.84
N SER A 307 -22.45 12.57 6.81
CA SER A 307 -23.17 11.35 6.41
C SER A 307 -24.39 11.08 7.27
N SER A 308 -24.25 11.31 8.58
CA SER A 308 -25.32 11.12 9.55
C SER A 308 -26.51 12.05 9.31
N LEU A 309 -26.29 13.17 8.60
CA LEU A 309 -27.35 14.11 8.22
C LEU A 309 -28.11 13.66 6.97
N GLU A 310 -27.52 12.83 6.09
CA GLU A 310 -28.11 12.50 4.80
C GLU A 310 -29.11 11.34 4.83
N ASN A 311 -29.11 10.55 5.92
CA ASN A 311 -29.92 9.35 6.13
C ASN A 311 -30.05 8.50 4.86
N TYR A 312 -28.91 8.16 4.24
CA TYR A 312 -28.89 7.19 3.16
C TYR A 312 -28.97 5.77 3.72
N HIS A 313 -29.54 4.85 2.95
CA HIS A 313 -29.42 3.41 3.22
C HIS A 313 -27.94 3.05 3.43
N PRO A 314 -27.57 2.23 4.43
CA PRO A 314 -26.18 2.03 4.87
C PRO A 314 -25.24 1.61 3.73
N ARG A 315 -25.72 0.79 2.78
CA ARG A 315 -24.94 0.39 1.59
C ARG A 315 -24.63 1.56 0.65
N ILE A 316 -25.62 2.41 0.40
CA ILE A 316 -25.49 3.59 -0.48
C ILE A 316 -24.67 4.66 0.23
N ALA A 317 -24.92 4.87 1.52
CA ALA A 317 -24.15 5.78 2.37
C ALA A 317 -22.66 5.43 2.32
N LEU A 318 -22.32 4.15 2.51
CA LEU A 318 -20.94 3.67 2.49
C LEU A 318 -20.25 3.89 1.11
N GLN A 319 -20.97 3.69 0.01
CA GLN A 319 -20.44 3.96 -1.34
C GLN A 319 -20.18 5.46 -1.56
N TRP A 320 -21.10 6.33 -1.15
CA TRP A 320 -20.92 7.78 -1.25
C TRP A 320 -19.80 8.29 -0.34
N GLN A 321 -19.69 7.75 0.87
CA GLN A 321 -18.60 8.06 1.79
C GLN A 321 -17.24 7.67 1.20
N LEU A 322 -17.12 6.43 0.72
CA LEU A 322 -15.90 5.97 0.05
C LEU A 322 -15.57 6.83 -1.18
N GLY A 323 -16.58 7.18 -1.98
CA GLY A 323 -16.41 8.05 -3.15
C GLY A 323 -15.91 9.45 -2.81
N ARG A 324 -16.43 10.07 -1.75
CA ARG A 324 -16.00 11.40 -1.27
C ARG A 324 -14.58 11.38 -0.70
N ILE A 325 -14.27 10.37 0.10
CA ILE A 325 -12.92 10.16 0.64
C ILE A 325 -11.93 9.92 -0.49
N PHE A 326 -12.30 9.09 -1.47
CA PHE A 326 -11.47 8.86 -2.66
C PHE A 326 -11.25 10.14 -3.48
N ALA A 327 -12.30 10.94 -3.69
CA ALA A 327 -12.20 12.23 -4.39
C ALA A 327 -11.27 13.21 -3.67
N LEU A 328 -11.33 13.27 -2.33
CA LEU A 328 -10.41 14.06 -1.51
C LEU A 328 -8.96 13.58 -1.70
N PHE A 329 -8.69 12.28 -1.55
CA PHE A 329 -7.33 11.76 -1.71
C PHE A 329 -6.79 11.95 -3.12
N LEU A 330 -7.62 11.77 -4.15
CA LEU A 330 -7.23 11.99 -5.54
C LEU A 330 -6.93 13.48 -5.79
N GLY A 331 -7.78 14.39 -5.31
CA GLY A 331 -7.58 15.83 -5.43
C GLY A 331 -6.33 16.32 -4.69
N ASN A 332 -6.10 15.80 -3.49
CA ASN A 332 -4.91 16.05 -2.69
C ASN A 332 -3.65 15.58 -3.43
N LEU A 333 -3.62 14.35 -3.92
CA LEU A 333 -2.49 13.83 -4.69
C LEU A 333 -2.24 14.64 -5.96
N TYR A 334 -3.30 15.03 -6.68
CA TYR A 334 -3.19 15.79 -7.92
C TYR A 334 -2.60 17.19 -7.70
N THR A 335 -3.08 17.92 -6.69
CA THR A 335 -2.55 19.25 -6.33
C THR A 335 -1.08 19.17 -5.89
N PHE A 336 -0.72 18.14 -5.13
CA PHE A 336 0.66 17.85 -4.76
C PHE A 336 1.56 17.53 -5.98
N ILE A 337 1.07 16.76 -6.96
CA ILE A 337 1.83 16.49 -8.19
C ILE A 337 2.10 17.77 -8.98
N ILE A 338 1.10 18.67 -9.09
CA ILE A 338 1.29 19.98 -9.76
C ILE A 338 2.36 20.79 -9.03
N ALA A 339 2.30 20.83 -7.70
CA ALA A 339 3.29 21.51 -6.86
C ALA A 339 4.73 21.04 -7.14
N LEU A 340 4.92 19.71 -7.15
CA LEU A 340 6.19 19.08 -7.44
C LEU A 340 6.65 19.37 -8.88
N MET A 341 5.73 19.44 -9.84
CA MET A 341 6.08 19.75 -11.23
C MET A 341 6.72 21.13 -11.37
N ASP A 342 6.18 22.14 -10.69
CA ASP A 342 6.72 23.49 -10.67
C ASP A 342 8.11 23.55 -10.01
N GLU A 343 8.29 22.77 -8.94
CA GLU A 343 9.57 22.65 -8.23
C GLU A 343 10.63 21.93 -9.07
N ILE A 344 10.26 20.86 -9.78
CA ILE A 344 11.12 20.17 -10.76
C ILE A 344 11.58 21.16 -11.84
N ASN A 345 10.67 22.00 -12.35
CA ASN A 345 11.01 23.00 -13.36
C ASN A 345 11.99 24.06 -12.84
N LEU A 346 11.98 24.37 -11.54
CA LEU A 346 12.95 25.25 -10.91
C LEU A 346 14.32 24.56 -10.76
N LYS A 347 14.34 23.33 -10.21
CA LYS A 347 15.58 22.56 -10.02
C LYS A 347 16.26 22.18 -11.34
N ARG A 348 15.50 21.94 -12.40
CA ARG A 348 16.06 21.72 -13.74
C ARG A 348 16.83 22.95 -14.25
N ARG A 349 16.35 24.16 -13.97
CA ARG A 349 17.06 25.40 -14.30
C ARG A 349 18.35 25.55 -13.49
N GLU A 350 18.33 25.22 -12.19
CA GLU A 350 19.55 25.17 -11.36
C GLU A 350 20.56 24.16 -11.92
N GLU A 351 20.10 22.96 -12.33
CA GLU A 351 20.95 21.91 -12.89
C GLU A 351 21.64 22.36 -14.19
N GLU A 352 20.95 23.10 -15.05
CA GLU A 352 21.53 23.68 -16.29
C GLU A 352 22.68 24.65 -15.97
N VAL A 353 22.53 25.50 -14.95
CA VAL A 353 23.57 26.42 -14.50
C VAL A 353 24.75 25.65 -13.91
N VAL A 354 24.50 24.63 -13.08
CA VAL A 354 25.56 23.82 -12.48
C VAL A 354 26.31 23.01 -13.54
N LYS A 355 25.63 22.48 -14.57
CA LYS A 355 26.29 21.83 -15.72
C LYS A 355 27.24 22.77 -16.44
N TYR A 356 26.85 24.03 -16.65
CA TYR A 356 27.72 25.04 -17.22
C TYR A 356 28.92 25.35 -16.31
N ASN A 357 28.70 25.53 -15.00
CA ASN A 357 29.80 25.74 -14.06
C ASN A 357 30.74 24.52 -13.98
N MET A 358 30.21 23.31 -14.16
CA MET A 358 30.98 22.07 -14.17
C MET A 358 31.91 21.98 -15.38
N THR A 359 31.47 22.38 -16.58
CA THR A 359 32.35 22.39 -17.75
C THR A 359 33.48 23.42 -17.60
N VAL A 360 33.19 24.56 -16.98
CA VAL A 360 34.19 25.58 -16.63
C VAL A 360 35.16 25.07 -15.56
N TRP A 361 34.67 24.43 -14.51
CA TRP A 361 35.49 23.82 -13.45
C TRP A 361 36.38 22.69 -13.97
N GLN A 362 35.86 21.86 -14.86
CA GLN A 362 36.64 20.83 -15.52
C GLN A 362 37.72 21.46 -16.41
N ALA A 363 37.39 22.49 -17.20
CA ALA A 363 38.35 23.20 -18.03
C ALA A 363 39.44 23.91 -17.20
N SER A 364 39.11 24.48 -16.04
CA SER A 364 40.09 25.13 -15.16
C SER A 364 41.06 24.14 -14.52
N LEU A 365 40.60 22.94 -14.16
CA LEU A 365 41.46 21.85 -13.71
C LEU A 365 42.48 21.43 -14.76
N TYR A 366 42.08 21.37 -16.04
CA TYR A 366 43.03 21.06 -17.12
C TYR A 366 43.98 22.24 -17.40
N ASN A 367 43.52 23.49 -17.34
CA ASN A 367 44.38 24.66 -17.61
C ASN A 367 45.36 25.00 -16.48
N GLY A 368 45.06 24.65 -15.23
CA GLY A 368 45.89 25.00 -14.07
C GLY A 368 47.15 24.16 -13.89
N THR A 369 47.32 23.04 -14.61
CA THR A 369 48.35 22.03 -14.30
C THR A 369 49.05 21.41 -15.52
N VAL A 370 48.86 21.91 -16.74
CA VAL A 370 49.63 21.41 -17.89
C VAL A 370 50.99 22.10 -17.93
N ASP A 371 52.01 21.44 -17.38
CA ASP A 371 53.38 21.56 -17.89
C ASP A 371 53.48 20.72 -19.18
N ASP A 372 54.01 21.33 -20.23
CA ASP A 372 53.88 20.98 -21.66
C ASP A 372 54.34 19.57 -22.13
N ASN A 373 54.67 18.61 -21.26
CA ASN A 373 55.37 17.39 -21.71
C ASN A 373 55.08 16.05 -21.01
N SER A 374 53.94 15.83 -20.36
CA SER A 374 53.56 14.48 -19.88
C SER A 374 52.27 13.95 -20.52
N THR A 375 52.40 12.92 -21.36
CA THR A 375 51.29 12.10 -21.84
C THR A 375 51.00 10.96 -20.87
N THR A 376 50.35 11.20 -19.72
CA THR A 376 49.38 10.27 -19.10
C THR A 376 48.79 10.69 -17.74
N SER A 377 47.54 10.23 -17.56
CA SER A 377 46.69 10.11 -16.36
C SER A 377 45.92 11.36 -15.90
N THR A 378 44.60 11.24 -16.04
CA THR A 378 43.59 12.07 -15.38
C THR A 378 43.90 12.22 -13.89
N ILE A 379 43.91 13.45 -13.39
CA ILE A 379 44.06 13.76 -11.96
C ILE A 379 43.01 12.95 -11.17
N PRO A 380 43.40 12.18 -10.14
CA PRO A 380 42.45 11.51 -9.27
C PRO A 380 41.80 12.54 -8.35
N VAL A 381 40.74 13.21 -8.81
CA VAL A 381 39.87 14.00 -7.94
C VAL A 381 39.04 13.02 -7.11
N ASP A 382 39.02 13.22 -5.79
CA ASP A 382 38.14 12.46 -4.90
C ASP A 382 36.70 12.67 -5.39
N PRO A 383 35.94 11.59 -5.65
CA PRO A 383 34.57 11.70 -6.10
C PRO A 383 33.73 12.66 -5.25
N ALA A 384 33.99 12.77 -3.94
CA ALA A 384 33.29 13.66 -3.01
C ALA A 384 33.50 15.16 -3.25
N ASP A 385 34.56 15.56 -3.97
CA ASP A 385 34.91 16.96 -4.25
C ASP A 385 34.36 17.46 -5.58
N VAL A 386 33.74 16.58 -6.38
CA VAL A 386 33.17 16.94 -7.67
C VAL A 386 31.86 17.73 -7.47
N PRO A 387 31.75 18.96 -8.00
CA PRO A 387 30.52 19.75 -7.96
C PRO A 387 29.38 19.04 -8.69
N ARG A 388 28.16 19.06 -8.14
CA ARG A 388 27.00 18.36 -8.69
C ARG A 388 25.75 19.22 -8.59
N GLY A 389 24.87 19.07 -9.58
CA GLY A 389 23.54 19.64 -9.56
C GLY A 389 22.56 18.79 -8.75
N PRO A 390 21.42 19.38 -8.34
CA PRO A 390 20.33 18.62 -7.72
C PRO A 390 19.78 17.57 -8.69
N CYS A 391 19.49 16.37 -8.19
CA CYS A 391 18.84 15.29 -8.94
C CYS A 391 17.34 15.32 -8.61
N TRP A 392 16.54 15.89 -9.52
CA TRP A 392 15.11 16.07 -9.31
C TRP A 392 14.38 14.72 -9.11
N GLU A 393 14.83 13.63 -9.74
CA GLU A 393 14.19 12.30 -9.55
C GLU A 393 14.32 11.80 -8.11
N THR A 394 15.46 12.07 -7.48
CA THR A 394 15.71 11.66 -6.09
C THR A 394 14.87 12.49 -5.14
N MET A 395 14.82 13.79 -5.39
CA MET A 395 14.00 14.73 -4.62
C MET A 395 12.52 14.34 -4.65
N VAL A 396 11.96 14.05 -5.83
CA VAL A 396 10.58 13.58 -5.96
C VAL A 396 10.36 12.31 -5.13
N GLY A 397 11.31 11.36 -5.21
CA GLY A 397 11.27 10.16 -4.37
C GLY A 397 11.27 10.45 -2.87
N GLN A 398 12.10 11.40 -2.41
CA GLN A 398 12.17 11.80 -1.00
C GLN A 398 10.84 12.40 -0.53
N GLU A 399 10.22 13.28 -1.32
CA GLU A 399 8.93 13.88 -0.98
C GLU A 399 7.80 12.83 -0.88
N PHE A 400 7.74 11.87 -1.81
CA PHE A 400 6.77 10.77 -1.73
C PHE A 400 6.99 9.89 -0.49
N VAL A 401 8.24 9.54 -0.16
CA VAL A 401 8.54 8.74 1.03
C VAL A 401 8.20 9.53 2.30
N ARG A 402 8.52 10.82 2.35
CA ARG A 402 8.19 11.70 3.47
C ARG A 402 6.69 11.81 3.69
N LEU A 403 5.92 11.95 2.62
CA LEU A 403 4.45 11.95 2.67
C LEU A 403 3.89 10.64 3.22
N ILE A 404 4.38 9.48 2.74
CA ILE A 404 3.94 8.16 3.24
C ILE A 404 4.27 7.98 4.73
N VAL A 405 5.46 8.38 5.15
CA VAL A 405 5.88 8.29 6.57
C VAL A 405 5.07 9.25 7.43
N SER A 406 4.84 10.48 6.98
CA SER A 406 3.99 11.47 7.66
C SER A 406 2.55 10.98 7.80
N ASP A 407 1.96 10.43 6.75
CA ASP A 407 0.61 9.86 6.77
C ASP A 407 0.52 8.67 7.73
N THR A 408 1.52 7.78 7.69
CA THR A 408 1.59 6.63 8.59
C THR A 408 1.72 7.07 10.04
N MET A 409 2.62 8.00 10.32
CA MET A 409 2.84 8.55 11.66
C MET A 409 1.59 9.27 12.17
N THR A 410 0.98 10.11 11.34
CA THR A 410 -0.28 10.79 11.67
C THR A 410 -1.35 9.76 11.98
N THR A 411 -1.51 8.73 11.16
CA THR A 411 -2.48 7.64 11.42
C THR A 411 -2.21 6.92 12.76
N TYR A 412 -0.95 6.60 13.08
CA TYR A 412 -0.62 6.01 14.37
C TYR A 412 -0.91 6.94 15.55
N ILE A 413 -0.52 8.21 15.44
CA ILE A 413 -0.76 9.23 16.45
C ILE A 413 -2.26 9.40 16.66
N THR A 414 -3.06 9.42 15.61
CA THR A 414 -4.50 9.64 15.70
C THR A 414 -5.24 8.44 16.24
N LEU A 415 -4.80 7.21 15.94
CA LEU A 415 -5.31 6.02 16.60
C LEU A 415 -4.98 6.05 18.10
N LEU A 416 -3.71 6.25 18.45
CA LEU A 416 -3.26 6.25 19.85
C LEU A 416 -3.90 7.37 20.67
N ILE A 417 -3.85 8.60 20.17
CA ILE A 417 -4.41 9.78 20.85
C ILE A 417 -5.93 9.78 20.74
N GLY A 418 -6.50 9.46 19.59
CA GLY A 418 -7.95 9.47 19.38
C GLY A 418 -8.66 8.47 20.29
N ASP A 419 -8.20 7.22 20.33
CA ASP A 419 -8.79 6.20 21.20
C ASP A 419 -8.52 6.50 22.68
N PHE A 420 -7.32 7.00 23.01
CA PHE A 420 -7.00 7.43 24.37
C PHE A 420 -7.85 8.61 24.83
N LEU A 421 -7.96 9.67 24.04
CA LEU A 421 -8.78 10.84 24.34
C LEU A 421 -10.26 10.47 24.38
N ARG A 422 -10.73 9.60 23.49
CA ARG A 422 -12.11 9.09 23.53
C ARG A 422 -12.37 8.31 24.82
N ALA A 423 -11.46 7.42 25.21
CA ALA A 423 -11.57 6.67 26.46
C ALA A 423 -11.51 7.58 27.70
N VAL A 424 -10.64 8.59 27.70
CA VAL A 424 -10.54 9.60 28.77
C VAL A 424 -11.81 10.44 28.81
N PHE A 425 -12.32 10.89 27.66
CA PHE A 425 -13.54 11.67 27.56
C PHE A 425 -14.73 10.90 28.11
N VAL A 426 -14.94 9.65 27.67
CA VAL A 426 -16.01 8.80 28.19
C VAL A 426 -15.86 8.63 29.71
N ARG A 427 -14.67 8.31 30.21
CA ARG A 427 -14.46 8.13 31.66
C ARG A 427 -14.64 9.39 32.49
N PHE A 428 -14.22 10.56 32.01
CA PHE A 428 -14.35 11.82 32.76
C PHE A 428 -15.75 12.43 32.66
N PHE A 429 -16.34 12.42 31.46
CA PHE A 429 -17.66 13.02 31.26
C PHE A 429 -18.81 12.12 31.68
N ASN A 430 -18.63 10.79 31.82
CA ASN A 430 -19.64 9.92 32.43
C ASN A 430 -19.91 10.28 33.91
N TYR A 431 -18.93 10.87 34.62
CA TYR A 431 -19.17 11.40 35.99
C TYR A 431 -19.92 12.74 36.02
N CYS A 432 -19.86 13.53 34.94
CA CYS A 432 -20.48 14.86 34.85
C CYS A 432 -21.82 14.88 34.11
N TRP A 433 -22.21 13.77 33.48
CA TRP A 433 -23.42 13.69 32.66
C TRP A 433 -24.36 12.60 33.19
N CYS A 434 -25.65 12.90 33.30
CA CYS A 434 -26.66 11.96 33.83
C CYS A 434 -27.04 10.83 32.86
N TRP A 435 -26.28 10.62 31.79
CA TRP A 435 -26.53 9.60 30.78
C TRP A 435 -25.32 8.68 30.71
N ASP A 436 -25.58 7.38 30.90
CA ASP A 436 -24.56 6.35 30.85
C ASP A 436 -24.07 6.20 29.40
N LEU A 437 -22.99 6.92 29.08
CA LEU A 437 -22.41 7.01 27.74
C LEU A 437 -21.82 5.66 27.26
N GLU A 438 -21.73 4.65 28.15
CA GLU A 438 -21.30 3.28 27.82
C GLU A 438 -22.38 2.44 27.12
N TYR A 439 -23.68 2.77 27.27
CA TYR A 439 -24.76 1.90 26.76
C TYR A 439 -25.21 2.21 25.31
N GLY A 440 -24.72 3.32 24.73
CA GLY A 440 -25.18 3.84 23.45
C GLY A 440 -24.15 3.85 22.31
N PHE A 441 -22.95 3.29 22.52
CA PHE A 441 -21.87 3.27 21.52
C PHE A 441 -21.33 1.87 21.23
#